data_AF-A0A951XK35-F1
#
_entry.id   AF-A0A951XK35-F1
#
_cell.length_a   1.000
_cell.length_b   1.000
_cell.length_c   1.000
_cell.angle_alpha   90.00
_cell.angle_beta   90.00
_cell.angle_gamma   90.00
#
_symmetry.space_group_name_H-M   'P 1'
#
loop_
_entity.id
_entity.type
_entity.pdbx_description
1 polymer ?
#
loop_
_entity_poly.entity_id
_entity_poly.type
_entity_poly.pdbx_seq_one_letter_code
_entity_poly.pdbx_strand_id
1 'polypeptide(L)'
;MLPATLFPLEPAARAARLTEIKRIIASPLGAPVWTAIKDAAQRERDLPPYLVDTVFPGRDTYSAQLKGMDYTLCRGIGERITRHALLFLIDGDRAWLDAALRQIAVLFDDIEYPAWNHTARMDADEETLKSSVDLRKHDVHLRTGMLALSVGLALNWLRPHL
;
A
#
# COMPACT_ATOMS: atom_id res chain seq x y z
N MET A 1 -10.23 24.08 10.35
CA MET A 1 -9.97 23.24 9.16
C MET A 1 -10.02 21.81 9.62
N LEU A 2 -10.96 20.98 9.14
CA LEU A 2 -10.93 19.55 9.44
C LEU A 2 -9.83 18.93 8.56
N PRO A 3 -8.72 18.45 9.14
CA PRO A 3 -7.73 17.73 8.37
C PRO A 3 -8.35 16.38 8.00
N ALA A 4 -8.73 16.20 6.74
CA ALA A 4 -9.15 14.92 6.20
C ALA A 4 -8.13 14.52 5.14
N THR A 5 -7.46 13.39 5.35
CA THR A 5 -6.57 12.72 4.39
C THR A 5 -7.33 12.17 3.17
N LEU A 6 -8.66 12.19 3.22
CA LEU A 6 -9.55 11.76 2.15
C LEU A 6 -9.79 12.90 1.15
N PHE A 7 -9.62 12.61 -0.14
CA PHE A 7 -10.12 13.52 -1.16
C PHE A 7 -11.64 13.50 -1.18
N PRO A 8 -12.29 14.67 -1.20
CA PRO A 8 -13.73 14.76 -1.41
C PRO A 8 -14.14 14.08 -2.72
N LEU A 9 -15.35 13.51 -2.73
CA LEU A 9 -15.98 13.03 -3.97
C LEU A 9 -16.51 14.19 -4.83
N GLU A 10 -16.78 15.34 -4.22
CA GLU A 10 -17.24 16.54 -4.92
C GLU A 10 -16.10 17.11 -5.78
N PRO A 11 -16.29 17.26 -7.11
CA PRO A 11 -15.21 17.60 -8.03
C PRO A 11 -14.50 18.93 -7.74
N ALA A 12 -15.22 19.98 -7.36
CA ALA A 12 -14.64 21.30 -7.12
C ALA A 12 -13.77 21.31 -5.85
N ALA A 13 -14.26 20.74 -4.75
CA ALA A 13 -13.52 20.59 -3.50
C ALA A 13 -12.28 19.70 -3.68
N ARG A 14 -12.40 18.65 -4.50
CA ARG A 14 -11.28 17.79 -4.87
C ARG A 14 -10.21 18.55 -5.66
N ALA A 15 -10.61 19.32 -6.68
CA ALA A 15 -9.70 20.14 -7.48
C ALA A 15 -9.01 21.23 -6.63
N ALA A 16 -9.75 21.86 -5.71
CA ALA A 16 -9.19 22.81 -4.74
C ALA A 16 -8.15 22.14 -3.84
N ARG A 17 -8.42 20.92 -3.34
CA ARG A 17 -7.47 20.15 -2.53
C ARG A 17 -6.20 19.78 -3.31
N LEU A 18 -6.34 19.37 -4.57
CA LEU A 18 -5.18 19.08 -5.42
C LEU A 18 -4.33 20.33 -5.67
N THR A 19 -4.97 21.47 -5.89
CA THR A 19 -4.27 22.76 -6.02
C THR A 19 -3.49 23.12 -4.76
N GLU A 20 -4.10 22.91 -3.58
CA GLU A 20 -3.42 23.13 -2.30
C GLU A 20 -2.20 22.21 -2.13
N ILE A 21 -2.33 20.92 -2.43
CA ILE A 21 -1.24 19.96 -2.33
C ILE A 21 -0.10 20.33 -3.30
N LYS A 22 -0.41 20.71 -4.54
CA LYS A 22 0.58 21.19 -5.52
C LYS A 22 1.34 22.42 -4.99
N ARG A 23 0.65 23.35 -4.33
CA ARG A 23 1.28 24.50 -3.67
C ARG A 23 2.19 24.10 -2.50
N ILE A 24 1.76 23.15 -1.67
CA ILE A 24 2.58 22.63 -0.55
C ILE A 24 3.84 21.95 -1.09
N ILE A 25 3.69 21.10 -2.11
CA ILE A 25 4.80 20.42 -2.80
C ILE A 25 5.83 21.43 -3.34
N ALA A 26 5.37 22.54 -3.91
CA ALA A 26 6.25 23.59 -4.43
C ALA A 26 6.86 24.51 -3.36
N SER A 27 6.42 24.40 -2.10
CA SER A 27 6.93 25.25 -1.01
C SER A 27 8.35 24.85 -0.57
N PRO A 28 9.13 25.74 0.06
CA PRO A 28 10.47 25.41 0.56
C PRO A 28 10.51 24.21 1.52
N LEU A 29 9.44 24.00 2.30
CA LEU A 29 9.34 22.88 3.24
C LEU A 29 8.88 21.59 2.54
N GLY A 30 7.99 21.69 1.55
CA GLY A 30 7.45 20.52 0.86
C GLY A 30 8.35 19.98 -0.25
N ALA A 31 9.11 20.85 -0.93
CA ALA A 31 9.93 20.46 -2.08
C ALA A 31 10.96 19.36 -1.79
N PRO A 32 11.69 19.37 -0.65
CA PRO A 32 12.61 18.29 -0.30
C PRO A 32 11.88 16.95 -0.06
N VAL A 33 10.75 16.99 0.66
CA VAL A 33 9.93 15.81 0.94
C VAL A 33 9.37 15.23 -0.37
N TRP A 34 8.86 16.10 -1.24
CA TRP A 34 8.33 15.70 -2.54
C TRP A 34 9.40 15.10 -3.45
N THR A 35 10.60 15.67 -3.45
CA THR A 35 11.73 15.13 -4.22
C THR A 35 12.04 13.69 -3.77
N ALA A 36 12.14 13.46 -2.46
CA ALA A 36 12.36 12.11 -1.93
C ALA A 36 11.23 11.13 -2.30
N ILE A 37 9.97 11.58 -2.25
CA ILE A 37 8.81 10.79 -2.67
C ILE A 37 8.90 10.43 -4.15
N LYS A 38 9.20 11.41 -5.01
CA LYS A 38 9.29 11.24 -6.45
C LYS A 38 10.43 10.31 -6.84
N ASP A 39 11.61 10.49 -6.26
CA ASP A 39 12.79 9.65 -6.52
C ASP A 39 12.52 8.19 -6.12
N ALA A 40 11.87 7.98 -4.96
CA ALA A 40 11.50 6.64 -4.52
C ALA A 40 10.43 6.03 -5.44
N ALA A 41 9.43 6.80 -5.86
CA ALA A 41 8.41 6.33 -6.80
C ALA A 41 9.00 5.94 -8.17
N GLN A 42 9.95 6.73 -8.69
CA GLN A 42 10.64 6.46 -9.95
C GLN A 42 11.46 5.17 -9.90
N ARG A 43 12.19 4.92 -8.81
CA ARG A 43 12.96 3.67 -8.64
C ARG A 43 12.09 2.42 -8.61
N GLU A 44 10.85 2.55 -8.15
CA GLU A 44 9.95 1.41 -7.91
C GLU A 44 8.87 1.24 -8.97
N ARG A 45 8.67 2.22 -9.88
CA ARG A 45 7.56 2.24 -10.82
C ARG A 45 7.49 0.98 -11.66
N ASP A 46 8.63 0.53 -12.16
CA ASP A 46 8.72 -0.55 -13.14
C ASP A 46 9.16 -1.86 -12.50
N LEU A 47 9.36 -1.89 -11.17
CA LEU A 47 9.66 -3.12 -10.44
C LEU A 47 8.42 -4.01 -10.34
N PRO A 48 8.60 -5.34 -10.23
CA PRO A 48 7.53 -6.25 -9.83
C PRO A 48 6.89 -5.82 -8.50
N PRO A 49 5.62 -6.18 -8.24
CA PRO A 49 5.00 -5.99 -6.93
C PRO A 49 5.82 -6.61 -5.81
N TYR A 50 5.74 -6.02 -4.62
CA TYR A 50 6.23 -6.66 -3.40
C TYR A 50 5.26 -7.76 -3.00
N LEU A 51 5.79 -8.97 -2.98
CA LEU A 51 5.17 -10.20 -2.50
C LEU A 51 5.74 -10.60 -1.14
N VAL A 52 5.17 -11.65 -0.55
CA VAL A 52 5.57 -12.15 0.78
C VAL A 52 7.03 -12.60 0.87
N ASP A 53 7.68 -12.89 -0.25
CA ASP A 53 9.09 -13.30 -0.34
C ASP A 53 10.01 -12.21 -0.93
N THR A 54 9.48 -11.03 -1.25
CA THR A 54 10.28 -9.99 -1.90
C THR A 54 11.29 -9.35 -0.94
N VAL A 55 12.56 -9.33 -1.33
CA VAL A 55 13.62 -8.62 -0.61
C VAL A 55 13.79 -7.22 -1.20
N PHE A 56 13.80 -6.21 -0.33
CA PHE A 56 14.02 -4.81 -0.71
C PHE A 56 14.73 -4.07 0.44
N PRO A 57 15.31 -2.87 0.19
CA PRO A 57 16.05 -2.14 1.22
C PRO A 57 15.25 -1.96 2.52
N GLY A 58 15.80 -2.48 3.62
CA GLY A 58 15.18 -2.44 4.96
C GLY A 58 14.43 -3.71 5.37
N ARG A 59 14.15 -4.64 4.44
CA ARG A 59 13.57 -5.95 4.75
C ARG A 59 14.65 -7.03 4.76
N ASP A 60 14.73 -7.77 5.85
CA ASP A 60 15.73 -8.83 6.02
C ASP A 60 15.36 -10.09 5.21
N THR A 61 16.38 -10.85 4.83
CA THR A 61 16.22 -12.06 4.00
C THR A 61 15.52 -13.20 4.76
N TYR A 62 15.64 -13.25 6.07
CA TYR A 62 15.03 -14.30 6.89
C TYR A 62 13.49 -14.17 6.91
N SER A 63 12.98 -12.95 7.13
CA SER A 63 11.55 -12.65 7.06
C SER A 63 10.95 -12.96 5.67
N ALA A 64 11.71 -12.67 4.61
CA ALA A 64 11.32 -12.99 3.24
C ALA A 64 11.30 -14.51 2.96
N GLN A 65 12.31 -15.25 3.42
CA GLN A 65 12.36 -16.72 3.29
C GLN A 65 11.19 -17.41 4.00
N LEU A 66 10.79 -16.88 5.16
CA LEU A 66 9.62 -17.35 5.90
C LEU A 66 8.28 -16.95 5.28
N LYS A 67 8.30 -16.26 4.12
CA LYS A 67 7.11 -15.72 3.45
C LYS A 67 6.21 -14.94 4.42
N GLY A 68 6.84 -14.25 5.37
CA GLY A 68 6.13 -13.59 6.45
C GLY A 68 5.58 -12.24 6.00
N MET A 69 4.29 -11.98 6.23
CA MET A 69 3.76 -10.62 6.19
C MET A 69 4.27 -9.79 7.38
N ASP A 70 5.54 -9.42 7.38
CA ASP A 70 6.15 -8.61 8.44
C ASP A 70 5.78 -7.12 8.31
N TYR A 71 6.09 -6.36 9.36
CA TYR A 71 5.80 -4.93 9.40
C TYR A 71 6.47 -4.16 8.25
N THR A 72 7.71 -4.50 7.92
CA THR A 72 8.47 -3.82 6.87
C THR A 72 7.87 -4.06 5.51
N LEU A 73 7.42 -5.29 5.21
CA LEU A 73 6.66 -5.59 4.01
C LEU A 73 5.39 -4.73 3.92
N CYS A 74 4.54 -4.78 4.94
CA CYS A 74 3.27 -4.07 4.93
C CYS A 74 3.46 -2.55 4.79
N ARG A 75 4.44 -1.98 5.50
CA ARG A 75 4.79 -0.56 5.38
C ARG A 75 5.29 -0.23 3.98
N GLY A 76 6.21 -1.03 3.42
CA GLY A 76 6.77 -0.81 2.09
C GLY A 76 5.70 -0.86 0.99
N ILE A 77 4.78 -1.83 1.06
CA ILE A 77 3.63 -1.93 0.16
C ILE A 77 2.74 -0.68 0.27
N GLY A 78 2.36 -0.30 1.50
CA GLY A 78 1.49 0.86 1.74
C GLY A 78 2.11 2.17 1.24
N GLU A 79 3.40 2.38 1.49
CA GLU A 79 4.15 3.52 1.00
C GLU A 79 4.26 3.52 -0.53
N ARG A 80 4.48 2.35 -1.16
CA ARG A 80 4.58 2.22 -2.62
C ARG A 80 3.26 2.58 -3.30
N ILE A 81 2.16 1.96 -2.87
CA ILE A 81 0.80 2.22 -3.41
C ILE A 81 0.45 3.71 -3.30
N THR A 82 0.64 4.29 -2.11
CA THR A 82 0.25 5.68 -1.86
C THR A 82 1.15 6.68 -2.60
N ARG A 83 2.46 6.41 -2.74
CA ARG A 83 3.36 7.24 -3.56
C ARG A 83 2.95 7.26 -5.02
N HIS A 84 2.73 6.08 -5.63
CA HIS A 84 2.31 6.00 -7.03
C HIS A 84 0.94 6.64 -7.26
N ALA A 85 -0.03 6.40 -6.36
CA ALA A 85 -1.33 7.07 -6.43
C ALA A 85 -1.20 8.61 -6.33
N LEU A 86 -0.34 9.12 -5.46
CA LEU A 86 -0.10 10.55 -5.32
C LEU A 86 0.56 11.13 -6.56
N LEU A 87 1.56 10.47 -7.17
CA LEU A 87 2.19 10.95 -8.40
C LEU A 87 1.17 11.10 -9.54
N PHE A 88 0.33 10.09 -9.76
CA PHE A 88 -0.75 10.17 -10.73
C PHE A 88 -1.66 11.39 -10.50
N LEU A 89 -2.03 11.67 -9.24
CA LEU A 89 -2.85 12.85 -8.93
C LEU A 89 -2.17 14.19 -9.23
N ILE A 90 -0.83 14.23 -9.20
CA ILE A 90 -0.06 15.45 -9.41
C ILE A 90 0.20 15.71 -10.89
N ASP A 91 0.69 14.73 -11.65
CA ASP A 91 1.11 14.89 -13.05
C ASP A 91 0.15 14.29 -14.09
N GLY A 92 -0.78 13.41 -13.68
CA GLY A 92 -1.76 12.76 -14.55
C GLY A 92 -1.20 11.60 -15.40
N ASP A 93 0.06 11.19 -15.22
CA ASP A 93 0.66 10.10 -15.99
C ASP A 93 0.09 8.75 -15.55
N ARG A 94 -0.58 8.06 -16.48
CA ARG A 94 -1.23 6.76 -16.22
C ARG A 94 -0.24 5.66 -15.83
N ALA A 95 1.04 5.78 -16.15
CA ALA A 95 2.04 4.80 -15.71
C ALA A 95 2.11 4.70 -14.18
N TRP A 96 1.82 5.78 -13.45
CA TRP A 96 1.73 5.78 -11.99
C TRP A 96 0.47 5.09 -11.48
N LEU A 97 -0.66 5.32 -12.14
CA LEU A 97 -1.91 4.63 -11.84
C LEU A 97 -1.75 3.13 -12.01
N ASP A 98 -1.17 2.70 -13.13
CA ASP A 98 -0.95 1.29 -13.44
C ASP A 98 0.02 0.64 -12.45
N ALA A 99 1.08 1.35 -12.04
CA ALA A 99 2.00 0.87 -11.00
C ALA A 99 1.31 0.69 -9.63
N ALA A 100 0.46 1.64 -9.22
CA ALA A 100 -0.31 1.53 -7.99
C ALA A 100 -1.28 0.34 -8.04
N LEU A 101 -2.04 0.21 -9.12
CA LEU A 101 -3.02 -0.86 -9.30
C LEU A 101 -2.37 -2.24 -9.38
N ARG A 102 -1.20 -2.36 -10.02
CA ARG A 102 -0.46 -3.62 -10.09
C ARG A 102 -0.05 -4.12 -8.70
N GLN A 103 0.38 -3.22 -7.82
CA GLN A 103 0.68 -3.58 -6.43
C GLN A 103 -0.58 -3.87 -5.60
N ILE A 104 -1.69 -3.19 -5.84
CA ILE A 104 -2.97 -3.45 -5.16
C ILE A 104 -3.54 -4.82 -5.58
N ALA A 105 -3.48 -5.15 -6.87
CA ALA A 105 -4.07 -6.36 -7.42
C ALA A 105 -3.52 -7.63 -6.75
N VAL A 106 -2.20 -7.71 -6.53
CA VAL A 106 -1.59 -8.89 -5.89
C VAL A 106 -2.04 -9.10 -4.44
N LEU A 107 -2.49 -8.05 -3.73
CA LEU A 107 -3.00 -8.19 -2.35
C LEU A 107 -4.36 -8.90 -2.27
N PHE A 108 -5.04 -9.03 -3.41
CA PHE A 108 -6.31 -9.74 -3.55
C PHE A 108 -6.15 -11.08 -4.28
N ASP A 109 -4.92 -11.48 -4.57
CA ASP A 109 -4.60 -12.78 -5.14
C ASP A 109 -4.20 -13.72 -4.02
N ASP A 110 -5.07 -14.69 -3.68
CA ASP A 110 -4.83 -15.64 -2.59
C ASP A 110 -3.69 -16.64 -2.89
N ILE A 111 -3.20 -16.72 -4.13
CA ILE A 111 -2.05 -17.55 -4.49
C ILE A 111 -0.76 -16.77 -4.22
N GLU A 112 -0.67 -15.56 -4.76
CA GLU A 112 0.51 -14.69 -4.66
C GLU A 112 0.65 -14.04 -3.28
N TYR A 113 -0.49 -13.81 -2.63
CA TYR A 113 -0.62 -13.19 -1.33
C TYR A 113 -1.65 -13.96 -0.49
N PRO A 114 -1.30 -15.18 -0.03
CA PRO A 114 -2.21 -16.04 0.71
C PRO A 114 -2.83 -15.24 1.85
N ALA A 115 -4.16 -15.19 1.82
CA ALA A 115 -5.02 -14.24 2.51
C ALA A 115 -4.43 -13.74 3.82
N TRP A 116 -4.57 -12.42 4.05
CA TRP A 116 -4.34 -11.51 5.19
C TRP A 116 -4.41 -12.10 6.63
N ASN A 117 -3.94 -13.32 6.82
CA ASN A 117 -4.17 -14.25 7.90
C ASN A 117 -2.81 -14.75 8.38
N HIS A 118 -2.62 -14.67 9.69
CA HIS A 118 -1.43 -15.14 10.37
C HIS A 118 -1.20 -16.65 10.24
N THR A 119 -2.24 -17.44 9.92
CA THR A 119 -2.17 -18.92 9.88
C THR A 119 -1.36 -19.48 8.71
N ALA A 120 -1.01 -18.68 7.69
CA ALA A 120 -0.07 -19.10 6.66
C ALA A 120 1.35 -19.41 7.21
N ARG A 121 1.59 -19.15 8.51
CA ARG A 121 2.81 -19.49 9.25
C ARG A 121 2.80 -20.87 9.92
N MET A 122 1.70 -21.62 9.86
CA MET A 122 1.61 -22.89 10.57
C MET A 122 1.63 -24.02 9.55
N ASP A 123 2.83 -24.51 9.22
CA ASP A 123 3.09 -25.90 8.79
C ASP A 123 2.75 -26.88 9.94
N ALA A 124 1.59 -26.71 10.58
CA ALA A 124 1.07 -27.69 11.50
C ALA A 124 0.09 -28.55 10.70
N ASP A 125 0.10 -29.87 10.94
CA ASP A 125 -0.89 -30.77 10.36
C ASP A 125 -2.28 -30.15 10.47
N GLU A 126 -3.02 -30.17 9.36
CA GLU A 126 -4.33 -29.54 9.21
C GLU A 126 -5.31 -29.92 10.34
N GLU A 127 -5.07 -31.07 10.97
CA GLU A 127 -5.81 -31.66 12.09
C GLU A 127 -5.46 -31.05 13.46
N THR A 128 -4.21 -30.61 13.68
CA THR A 128 -3.77 -29.93 14.92
C THR A 128 -4.16 -28.45 14.93
N LEU A 129 -4.23 -27.80 13.77
CA LEU A 129 -4.73 -26.43 13.64
C LEU A 129 -6.24 -26.34 13.95
N LYS A 130 -7.05 -27.26 13.43
CA LYS A 130 -8.52 -27.27 13.60
C LYS A 130 -8.97 -27.46 15.06
N SER A 131 -8.14 -28.10 15.88
CA SER A 131 -8.44 -28.34 17.31
C SER A 131 -7.87 -27.28 18.25
N SER A 132 -6.91 -26.47 17.81
CA SER A 132 -6.24 -25.44 18.63
C SER A 132 -6.57 -24.00 18.22
N VAL A 133 -7.05 -23.78 17.00
CA VAL A 133 -7.39 -22.47 16.46
C VAL A 133 -8.90 -22.33 16.36
N ASP A 134 -9.45 -21.46 17.21
CA ASP A 134 -10.83 -21.00 17.09
C ASP A 134 -10.97 -20.21 15.77
N LEU A 135 -11.48 -20.87 14.73
CA LEU A 135 -11.68 -20.29 13.39
C LEU A 135 -12.59 -19.05 13.40
N ARG A 136 -13.34 -18.79 14.49
CA ARG A 136 -14.14 -17.55 14.64
C ARG A 136 -13.31 -16.36 15.10
N LYS A 137 -12.09 -16.57 15.60
CA LYS A 137 -11.09 -15.54 15.93
C LYS A 137 -10.14 -15.34 14.78
N HIS A 138 -10.68 -15.01 13.61
CA HIS A 138 -9.91 -14.40 12.55
C HIS A 138 -9.29 -13.09 13.10
N ASP A 139 -8.03 -13.19 13.54
CA ASP A 139 -7.22 -12.08 13.99
C ASP A 139 -7.05 -11.10 12.83
N VAL A 140 -7.93 -10.09 12.77
CA VAL A 140 -7.70 -8.89 11.96
C VAL A 140 -6.45 -8.22 12.54
N HIS A 141 -5.30 -8.61 12.00
CA HIS A 141 -4.03 -8.18 12.55
C HIS A 141 -3.82 -6.68 12.28
N LEU A 142 -3.08 -5.99 13.14
CA LEU A 142 -2.66 -4.59 12.92
C LEU A 142 -2.07 -4.35 11.52
N ARG A 143 -1.41 -5.37 10.94
CA ARG A 143 -0.81 -5.34 9.61
C ARG A 143 -1.85 -5.32 8.49
N THR A 144 -2.94 -6.06 8.69
CA THR A 144 -4.15 -6.00 7.86
C THR A 144 -4.79 -4.63 7.95
N GLY A 145 -4.90 -4.05 9.14
CA GLY A 145 -5.36 -2.66 9.30
C GLY A 145 -4.49 -1.65 8.53
N MET A 146 -3.17 -1.79 8.60
CA MET A 146 -2.21 -0.91 7.90
C MET A 146 -2.38 -0.97 6.38
N LEU A 147 -2.42 -2.18 5.81
CA LEU A 147 -2.59 -2.35 4.37
C LEU A 147 -3.98 -1.91 3.91
N ALA A 148 -5.03 -2.22 4.68
CA ALA A 148 -6.40 -1.79 4.38
C ALA A 148 -6.52 -0.26 4.38
N LEU A 149 -5.82 0.44 5.28
CA LEU A 149 -5.76 1.90 5.29
C LEU A 149 -5.10 2.44 4.02
N SER A 150 -3.94 1.91 3.62
CA SER A 150 -3.23 2.37 2.42
C SER A 150 -4.01 2.07 1.13
N VAL A 151 -4.61 0.88 1.03
CA VAL A 151 -5.47 0.51 -0.11
C VAL A 151 -6.72 1.39 -0.14
N GLY A 152 -7.40 1.57 1.00
CA GLY A 152 -8.59 2.41 1.09
C GLY A 152 -8.31 3.86 0.73
N LEU A 153 -7.17 4.40 1.17
CA LEU A 153 -6.72 5.74 0.80
C LEU A 153 -6.47 5.85 -0.70
N ALA A 154 -5.70 4.92 -1.27
CA ALA A 154 -5.42 4.90 -2.70
C ALA A 154 -6.71 4.73 -3.53
N LEU A 155 -7.65 3.89 -3.12
CA LEU A 155 -8.94 3.75 -3.80
C LEU A 155 -9.78 5.04 -3.70
N ASN A 156 -9.83 5.70 -2.54
CA ASN A 156 -10.47 7.02 -2.43
C ASN A 156 -9.83 8.06 -3.37
N TRP A 157 -8.51 8.00 -3.51
CA TRP A 157 -7.74 8.87 -4.37
C TRP A 157 -7.93 8.52 -5.85
N LEU A 158 -8.03 7.26 -6.22
CA LEU A 158 -8.01 6.87 -7.63
C LEU A 158 -9.41 6.64 -8.21
N ARG A 159 -10.45 6.40 -7.39
CA ARG A 159 -11.81 6.06 -7.83
C ARG A 159 -12.38 6.90 -8.98
N PRO A 160 -12.19 8.24 -9.07
CA PRO A 160 -12.70 9.01 -10.21
C PRO A 160 -12.00 8.73 -11.55
N HIS A 161 -10.96 7.90 -11.54
CA HIS A 161 -10.06 7.62 -12.65
C HIS A 161 -9.97 6.12 -13.00
N LEU A 162 -10.69 5.28 -12.26
CA LEU A 162 -10.88 3.85 -12.50
C LEU A 162 -12.14 3.63 -13.33
#